data_AF-A0A3D3GBZ8-F1
#
_entry.id   AF-A0A3D3GBZ8-F1
#
_cell.length_a   1.000
_cell.length_b   1.000
_cell.length_c   1.000
_cell.angle_alpha   90.00
_cell.angle_beta   90.00
_cell.angle_gamma   90.00
#
_symmetry.space_group_name_H-M   'P 1'
#
loop_
_entity.id
_entity.type
_entity.pdbx_description
1 polymer ?
#
loop_
_entity_poly.entity_id
_entity_poly.type
_entity_poly.pdbx_seq_one_letter_code
_entity_poly.pdbx_strand_id
1 'polypeptide(L)'
;MADHQAIQSQIQVLDIDPDRALFAGEIQGLVSLVFQNERPLSGLSGLLDWKFAGAISSYIRAGVITGEVGQCVYVPISRREAIYHVFLLGAGATPAPGARDKVPPESLRILQKNLAGLRLEKLGISRRDLGNFSDEYLAKQLKGCNLWIVN
;
A
#
# COMPACT_ATOMS: atom_id res chain seq x y z
N MET A 1 6.65 -29.87 21.22
CA MET A 1 5.37 -29.19 20.94
C MET A 1 5.64 -27.70 21.02
N ALA A 2 5.80 -27.03 19.89
CA ALA A 2 6.18 -25.62 19.84
C ALA A 2 4.93 -24.74 19.94
N ASP A 3 4.90 -23.92 20.99
CA ASP A 3 3.87 -22.91 21.25
C ASP A 3 3.71 -21.99 20.04
N HIS A 4 2.56 -22.10 19.37
CA HIS A 4 2.06 -21.05 18.50
C HIS A 4 1.46 -19.96 19.38
N GLN A 5 2.31 -19.09 19.94
CA GLN A 5 1.81 -17.80 20.42
C GLN A 5 1.24 -17.05 19.22
N ALA A 6 -0.08 -16.92 19.22
CA ALA A 6 -0.80 -16.13 18.24
C ALA A 6 -0.26 -14.70 18.31
N ILE A 7 0.47 -14.27 17.27
CA ILE A 7 0.85 -12.88 17.07
C ILE A 7 -0.46 -12.09 16.94
N GLN A 8 -0.89 -11.48 18.04
CA GLN A 8 -1.89 -10.43 17.97
C GLN A 8 -1.24 -9.27 17.23
N SER A 9 -1.66 -9.04 15.99
CA SER A 9 -1.21 -7.91 15.18
C SER A 9 -1.64 -6.61 15.87
N GLN A 10 -0.75 -6.02 16.66
CA GLN A 10 -0.94 -4.66 17.18
C GLN A 10 -0.74 -3.69 16.03
N ILE A 11 -1.78 -2.93 15.70
CA ILE A 11 -1.64 -1.77 14.83
C ILE A 11 -0.83 -0.73 15.59
N GLN A 12 0.24 -0.24 14.98
CA GLN A 12 0.98 0.91 15.47
C GLN A 12 0.64 2.13 14.63
N VAL A 13 0.68 3.32 15.22
CA VAL A 13 0.37 4.57 14.53
C VAL A 13 1.60 5.47 14.58
N LEU A 14 1.98 6.01 13.43
CA LEU A 14 3.00 7.04 13.29
C LEU A 14 2.35 8.33 12.80
N ASP A 15 2.53 9.41 13.56
CA ASP A 15 2.05 10.73 13.18
C ASP A 15 3.04 11.40 12.22
N ILE A 16 3.13 10.84 11.01
CA ILE A 16 4.00 11.30 9.93
C ILE A 16 3.34 11.00 8.59
N ASP A 17 3.55 11.89 7.61
CA ASP A 17 3.06 11.67 6.25
C ASP A 17 3.63 10.36 5.66
N PRO A 18 2.88 9.63 4.82
CA PRO A 18 3.25 8.27 4.42
C PRO A 18 4.53 8.24 3.59
N ASP A 19 4.71 9.21 2.69
CA ASP A 19 5.93 9.35 1.91
C ASP A 19 7.11 9.68 2.84
N ARG A 20 6.95 10.60 3.78
CA ARG A 20 8.03 10.96 4.71
C ARG A 20 8.46 9.78 5.58
N ALA A 21 7.52 8.98 6.09
CA ALA A 21 7.82 7.75 6.82
C ALA A 21 8.66 6.78 5.97
N LEU A 22 8.29 6.57 4.70
CA LEU A 22 9.02 5.70 3.79
C LEU A 22 10.43 6.26 3.50
N PHE A 23 10.55 7.56 3.21
CA PHE A 23 11.81 8.19 2.83
C PHE A 23 12.78 8.35 4.01
N ALA A 24 12.27 8.47 5.23
CA ALA A 24 13.07 8.52 6.46
C ALA A 24 13.47 7.13 6.99
N GLY A 25 12.90 6.05 6.45
CA GLY A 25 13.16 4.69 6.92
C GLY A 25 12.40 4.31 8.20
N GLU A 26 11.37 5.08 8.58
CA GLU A 26 10.50 4.76 9.72
C GLU A 26 9.63 3.52 9.45
N ILE A 27 9.34 3.27 8.17
CA ILE A 27 8.69 2.06 7.66
C ILE A 27 9.56 1.41 6.58
N GLN A 28 9.47 0.09 6.48
CA GLN A 28 10.21 -0.69 5.49
C GLN A 28 9.52 -0.74 4.13
N GLY A 29 8.19 -0.71 4.11
CA GLY A 29 7.43 -0.65 2.87
C GLY A 29 6.13 0.11 3.03
N LEU A 30 5.55 0.53 1.92
CA LEU A 30 4.34 1.35 1.88
C LEU A 30 3.36 0.82 0.84
N VAL A 31 2.10 0.64 1.25
CA VAL A 31 1.01 0.29 0.34
C VAL A 31 0.35 1.56 -0.21
N SER A 32 0.07 1.58 -1.52
CA SER A 32 -0.74 2.63 -2.15
C SER A 32 -1.70 2.08 -3.20
N LEU A 33 -2.88 2.70 -3.32
CA LEU A 33 -3.89 2.31 -4.30
C LEU A 33 -3.59 2.85 -5.71
N VAL A 34 -3.89 2.04 -6.72
CA VAL A 34 -3.91 2.40 -8.14
C VAL A 34 -5.28 2.06 -8.73
N PHE A 35 -5.92 3.03 -9.36
CA PHE A 35 -7.21 2.84 -10.03
C PHE A 35 -7.04 2.69 -11.56
N GLN A 36 -7.90 1.90 -12.18
CA GLN A 36 -7.82 1.55 -13.60
C GLN A 36 -7.90 2.80 -14.50
N ASN A 37 -8.89 3.65 -14.24
CA ASN A 37 -9.24 4.82 -15.05
C ASN A 37 -8.71 6.14 -14.46
N GLU A 38 -7.79 6.10 -13.49
CA GLU A 38 -7.20 7.30 -12.90
C GLU A 38 -5.92 7.70 -13.65
N ARG A 39 -6.01 8.71 -14.52
CA ARG A 39 -4.82 9.34 -15.14
C ARG A 39 -5.00 10.87 -15.17
N PRO A 40 -4.02 11.67 -14.71
CA PRO A 40 -2.78 11.26 -14.04
C PRO A 40 -3.05 10.57 -12.68
N LEU A 41 -2.04 9.84 -12.18
CA LEU A 41 -2.11 9.26 -10.83
C LEU A 41 -2.36 10.36 -9.79
N SER A 42 -3.25 10.09 -8.84
CA SER A 42 -3.62 11.02 -7.78
C SER A 42 -3.31 10.43 -6.40
N GLY A 43 -3.58 11.18 -5.33
CA GLY A 43 -3.41 10.69 -3.96
C GLY A 43 -1.98 10.25 -3.63
N LEU A 44 -1.85 9.18 -2.85
CA LEU A 44 -0.53 8.69 -2.43
C LEU A 44 0.27 8.11 -3.61
N SER A 45 -0.38 7.41 -4.55
CA SER A 45 0.31 6.84 -5.71
C SER A 45 0.85 7.92 -6.64
N GLY A 46 0.13 9.02 -6.83
CA GLY A 46 0.63 10.20 -7.55
C GLY A 46 1.81 10.88 -6.84
N LEU A 47 1.76 11.03 -5.51
CA LEU A 47 2.85 11.60 -4.72
C LEU A 47 4.13 10.74 -4.79
N LEU A 48 3.98 9.42 -4.63
CA LEU A 48 5.09 8.48 -4.74
C LEU A 48 5.66 8.49 -6.16
N ASP A 49 4.80 8.49 -7.19
CA ASP A 49 5.25 8.55 -8.58
C ASP A 49 6.06 9.82 -8.85
N TRP A 50 5.61 10.98 -8.34
CA TRP A 50 6.36 12.23 -8.44
C TRP A 50 7.71 12.15 -7.72
N LYS A 51 7.74 11.62 -6.48
CA LYS A 51 8.98 11.44 -5.70
C LYS A 51 9.96 10.47 -6.38
N PHE A 52 9.45 9.48 -7.10
CA PHE A 52 10.21 8.48 -7.85
C PHE A 52 10.33 8.79 -9.35
N ALA A 53 10.15 10.04 -9.75
CA ALA A 53 10.38 10.52 -11.12
C ALA A 53 9.60 9.73 -12.21
N GLY A 54 8.36 9.36 -11.94
CA GLY A 54 7.47 8.70 -12.89
C GLY A 54 7.62 7.18 -12.98
N ALA A 55 8.28 6.55 -12.01
CA ALA A 55 8.52 5.10 -12.00
C ALA A 55 7.22 4.28 -12.08
N ILE A 56 6.19 4.63 -11.28
CA ILE A 56 4.90 3.93 -11.27
C ILE A 56 4.18 4.15 -12.59
N SER A 57 4.16 5.39 -13.08
CA SER A 57 3.60 5.72 -14.39
C SER A 57 4.30 4.96 -15.53
N SER A 58 5.60 4.68 -15.42
CA SER A 58 6.33 3.87 -16.40
C SER A 58 5.84 2.42 -16.45
N TYR A 59 5.65 1.79 -15.29
CA TYR A 59 5.10 0.43 -15.21
C TYR A 59 3.65 0.35 -15.71
N ILE A 60 2.84 1.39 -15.44
CA ILE A 60 1.49 1.50 -15.99
C ILE A 60 1.51 1.59 -17.50
N ARG A 61 2.35 2.45 -18.09
CA ARG A 61 2.46 2.58 -19.56
C ARG A 61 2.97 1.29 -20.22
N ALA A 62 3.80 0.52 -19.52
CA ALA A 62 4.25 -0.79 -19.96
C ALA A 62 3.20 -1.91 -19.81
N GLY A 63 2.02 -1.62 -19.22
CA GLY A 63 0.96 -2.59 -18.99
C GLY A 63 1.21 -3.57 -17.82
N VAL A 64 2.26 -3.35 -17.03
CA VAL A 64 2.59 -4.19 -15.86
C VAL A 64 1.62 -3.93 -14.70
N ILE A 65 1.17 -2.68 -14.57
CA ILE A 65 0.21 -2.25 -13.55
C ILE A 65 -1.06 -1.77 -14.28
N THR A 66 -2.18 -2.40 -13.97
CA THR A 66 -3.48 -2.13 -14.60
C THR A 66 -4.42 -1.39 -13.65
N GLY A 67 -4.25 -1.57 -12.33
CA GLY A 67 -5.17 -1.05 -11.30
C GLY A 67 -6.41 -1.93 -11.11
N GLU A 68 -6.45 -3.13 -11.70
CA GLU A 68 -7.56 -4.07 -11.57
C GLU A 68 -7.78 -4.54 -10.13
N VAL A 69 -9.04 -4.79 -9.78
CA VAL A 69 -9.39 -5.39 -8.49
C VAL A 69 -8.64 -6.70 -8.33
N GLY A 70 -8.05 -6.92 -7.15
CA GLY A 70 -7.23 -8.09 -6.87
C GLY A 70 -5.80 -8.03 -7.42
N GLN A 71 -5.42 -7.02 -8.20
CA GLN A 71 -4.02 -6.82 -8.57
C GLN A 71 -3.21 -6.31 -7.38
N CYS A 72 -2.08 -6.93 -7.07
CA CYS A 72 -1.14 -6.46 -6.06
C CYS A 72 0.29 -6.59 -6.60
N VAL A 73 0.94 -5.46 -6.88
CA VAL A 73 2.28 -5.41 -7.47
C VAL A 73 3.28 -4.91 -6.44
N TYR A 74 4.37 -5.65 -6.27
CA TYR A 74 5.50 -5.19 -5.48
C TYR A 74 6.54 -4.55 -6.40
N VAL A 75 6.94 -3.32 -6.08
CA VAL A 75 7.92 -2.54 -6.83
C VAL A 75 9.05 -2.11 -5.89
N PRO A 76 10.22 -2.76 -5.95
CA PRO A 76 11.43 -2.21 -5.35
C PRO A 76 11.93 -1.04 -6.20
N ILE A 77 12.04 0.15 -5.59
CA ILE A 77 12.56 1.34 -6.27
C ILE A 77 13.90 1.71 -5.65
N SER A 78 14.97 1.53 -6.41
CA SER A 78 16.31 1.98 -6.02
C SER A 78 16.46 3.47 -6.32
N ARG A 79 16.82 4.27 -5.31
CA ARG A 79 17.15 5.69 -5.48
C ARG A 79 18.30 6.05 -4.55
N ARG A 80 19.40 6.54 -5.13
CA ARG A 80 20.70 6.69 -4.44
C ARG A 80 21.14 5.33 -3.88
N GLU A 81 21.45 5.25 -2.60
CA GLU A 81 21.91 4.04 -1.90
C GLU A 81 20.80 3.33 -1.13
N ALA A 82 19.53 3.73 -1.32
CA ALA A 82 18.38 3.14 -0.65
C ALA A 82 17.47 2.39 -1.63
N ILE A 83 16.84 1.32 -1.14
CA ILE A 83 15.78 0.58 -1.81
C ILE A 83 14.47 0.86 -1.07
N TYR A 84 13.47 1.37 -1.80
CA TYR A 84 12.15 1.65 -1.26
C TYR A 84 11.18 0.56 -1.70
N HIS A 85 10.50 -0.06 -0.75
CA HIS A 85 9.57 -1.16 -1.01
C HIS A 85 8.14 -0.61 -1.15
N VAL A 86 7.65 -0.50 -2.39
CA VAL A 86 6.30 0.01 -2.67
C VAL A 86 5.39 -1.13 -3.09
N PHE A 87 4.22 -1.23 -2.47
CA PHE A 87 3.17 -2.17 -2.82
C PHE A 87 2.01 -1.42 -3.46
N LEU A 88 1.67 -1.76 -4.69
CA LEU A 88 0.63 -1.10 -5.46
C LEU A 88 -0.57 -2.03 -5.56
N LEU A 89 -1.67 -1.60 -4.97
CA LEU A 89 -2.89 -2.38 -4.88
C LEU A 89 -3.93 -1.82 -5.85
N GLY A 90 -4.40 -2.66 -6.77
CA GLY A 90 -5.44 -2.30 -7.72
C GLY A 90 -6.80 -2.16 -7.03
N ALA A 91 -7.47 -1.05 -7.28
CA ALA A 91 -8.74 -0.70 -6.65
C ALA A 91 -9.93 -0.66 -7.64
N GLY A 92 -9.71 -1.06 -8.90
CA GLY A 92 -10.72 -1.08 -9.94
C GLY A 92 -10.94 0.29 -10.58
N ALA A 93 -12.06 0.43 -11.30
CA ALA A 93 -12.48 1.69 -11.90
C ALA A 93 -13.38 2.49 -10.95
N THR A 94 -13.25 3.81 -10.98
CA THR A 94 -14.12 4.76 -10.28
C THR A 94 -15.14 5.38 -11.23
N PRO A 95 -16.24 5.99 -10.73
CA PRO A 95 -17.23 6.65 -11.58
C PRO A 95 -16.63 7.77 -12.45
N ALA A 96 -15.59 8.44 -11.96
CA ALA A 96 -14.83 9.44 -12.69
C ALA A 96 -13.34 9.36 -12.31
N PRO A 97 -12.40 9.71 -13.21
CA PRO A 97 -10.98 9.79 -12.87
C PRO A 97 -10.74 10.71 -11.66
N GLY A 98 -9.95 10.26 -10.69
CA GLY A 98 -9.65 10.99 -9.46
C GLY A 98 -10.74 10.94 -8.38
N ALA A 99 -11.93 10.40 -8.68
CA ALA A 99 -12.98 10.11 -7.69
C ALA A 99 -12.66 8.83 -6.92
N ARG A 100 -11.52 8.81 -6.22
CA ARG A 100 -11.02 7.66 -5.46
C ARG A 100 -12.07 7.22 -4.43
N ASP A 101 -12.34 5.93 -4.41
CA ASP A 101 -13.27 5.29 -3.47
C ASP A 101 -12.51 4.35 -2.53
N LYS A 102 -13.24 3.68 -1.64
CA LYS A 102 -12.73 2.66 -0.75
C LYS A 102 -12.14 1.51 -1.55
N VAL A 103 -11.06 0.94 -1.02
CA VAL A 103 -10.47 -0.27 -1.62
C VAL A 103 -11.48 -1.43 -1.57
N PRO A 104 -11.69 -2.16 -2.68
CA PRO A 104 -12.55 -3.33 -2.71
C PRO A 104 -12.08 -4.41 -1.72
N PRO A 105 -13.01 -5.15 -1.07
CA PRO A 105 -12.64 -6.21 -0.13
C PRO A 105 -11.75 -7.30 -0.72
N GLU A 106 -11.90 -7.60 -2.01
CA GLU A 106 -11.05 -8.56 -2.73
C GLU A 106 -9.59 -8.11 -2.76
N SER A 107 -9.34 -6.85 -3.07
CA SER A 107 -8.00 -6.28 -3.06
C SER A 107 -7.37 -6.33 -1.66
N LEU A 108 -8.14 -6.05 -0.60
CA LEU A 108 -7.66 -6.20 0.78
C LEU A 108 -7.28 -7.66 1.12
N ARG A 109 -8.06 -8.64 0.66
CA ARG A 109 -7.74 -10.07 0.86
C ARG A 109 -6.46 -10.48 0.16
N ILE A 110 -6.27 -10.04 -1.10
CA ILE A 110 -5.04 -10.33 -1.84
C ILE A 110 -3.84 -9.65 -1.17
N LEU A 111 -4.01 -8.40 -0.74
CA LEU A 111 -2.99 -7.67 0.01
C LEU A 111 -2.59 -8.47 1.27
N GLN A 112 -3.55 -8.88 2.10
CA GLN A 112 -3.28 -9.70 3.29
C GLN A 112 -2.52 -10.98 2.94
N LYS A 113 -2.98 -11.73 1.93
CA LYS A 113 -2.36 -12.99 1.52
C LYS A 113 -0.90 -12.79 1.09
N ASN A 114 -0.65 -11.76 0.29
CA ASN A 114 0.68 -11.49 -0.25
C ASN A 114 1.63 -10.96 0.82
N LEU A 115 1.14 -10.11 1.72
CA LEU A 115 1.95 -9.51 2.78
C LEU A 115 2.21 -10.47 3.94
N ALA A 116 1.31 -11.41 4.26
CA ALA A 116 1.50 -12.34 5.38
C ALA A 116 2.76 -13.22 5.21
N GLY A 117 3.20 -13.46 3.97
CA GLY A 117 4.46 -14.16 3.69
C GLY A 117 5.69 -13.24 3.74
N LEU A 118 5.50 -11.92 3.66
CA LEU A 118 6.57 -10.94 3.72
C LEU A 118 6.85 -10.63 5.18
N ARG A 119 8.03 -11.03 5.67
CA ARG A 119 8.48 -10.79 7.04
C ARG A 119 8.93 -9.34 7.27
N LEU A 120 8.17 -8.38 6.74
CA LEU A 120 8.38 -6.97 7.02
C LEU A 120 7.86 -6.69 8.43
N GLU A 121 8.69 -6.04 9.23
CA GLU A 121 8.39 -5.62 10.60
C GLU A 121 7.58 -4.31 10.61
N LYS A 122 7.79 -3.46 9.60
CA LYS A 122 7.13 -2.16 9.53
C LYS A 122 6.53 -1.89 8.15
N LEU A 123 5.30 -2.35 7.92
CA LEU A 123 4.57 -2.05 6.69
C LEU A 123 3.60 -0.87 6.91
N GLY A 124 3.88 0.23 6.24
CA GLY A 124 3.05 1.42 6.22
C GLY A 124 1.78 1.27 5.39
N ILE A 125 0.66 1.74 5.94
CA ILE A 125 -0.60 1.95 5.22
C ILE A 125 -1.18 3.33 5.61
N SER A 126 -1.73 4.06 4.65
CA SER A 126 -2.42 5.33 4.92
C SER A 126 -3.93 5.11 5.01
N ARG A 127 -4.56 5.53 6.13
CA ARG A 127 -6.04 5.47 6.26
C ARG A 127 -6.70 6.26 5.14
N ARG A 128 -6.20 7.46 4.86
CA ARG A 128 -6.74 8.33 3.83
C ARG A 128 -6.68 7.68 2.45
N ASP A 129 -5.58 7.00 2.15
CA ASP A 129 -5.43 6.32 0.86
C ASP A 129 -6.33 5.10 0.73
N LEU A 130 -6.49 4.32 1.81
CA LEU A 130 -7.32 3.10 1.81
C LEU A 130 -8.82 3.37 1.94
N GLY A 131 -9.27 4.62 2.07
CA GLY A 131 -10.70 4.98 2.16
C GLY A 131 -11.24 5.15 3.58
N ASN A 132 -10.37 5.56 4.52
CA ASN A 132 -10.68 5.92 5.91
C ASN A 132 -11.35 4.79 6.70
N PHE A 133 -10.90 3.55 6.52
CA PHE A 133 -11.32 2.43 7.36
C PHE A 133 -10.87 2.61 8.81
N SER A 134 -11.64 2.05 9.75
CA SER A 134 -11.25 2.02 11.15
C SER A 134 -10.09 1.04 11.38
N ASP A 135 -9.36 1.24 12.47
CA ASP A 135 -8.24 0.40 12.84
C ASP A 135 -8.68 -1.04 13.10
N GLU A 136 -9.84 -1.24 13.73
CA GLU A 136 -10.40 -2.56 13.98
C GLU A 136 -10.70 -3.29 12.66
N TYR A 137 -11.21 -2.57 11.66
CA TYR A 137 -11.46 -3.13 10.34
C TYR A 137 -10.16 -3.53 9.65
N LEU A 138 -9.15 -2.66 9.66
CA LEU A 138 -7.85 -2.93 9.04
C LEU A 138 -7.12 -4.08 9.74
N ALA A 139 -7.11 -4.11 11.09
CA ALA A 139 -6.54 -5.20 11.88
C ALA A 139 -7.18 -6.54 11.55
N LYS A 140 -8.51 -6.55 11.34
CA LYS A 140 -9.25 -7.75 10.96
C LYS A 140 -8.93 -8.20 9.53
N GLN A 141 -8.93 -7.28 8.56
CA GLN A 141 -8.71 -7.63 7.15
C GLN A 141 -7.26 -8.00 6.84
N LEU A 142 -6.31 -7.38 7.52
CA LEU A 142 -4.87 -7.54 7.29
C LEU A 142 -4.19 -8.30 8.44
N LYS A 143 -4.93 -9.21 9.08
CA LYS A 143 -4.44 -10.03 10.20
C LYS A 143 -3.17 -10.79 9.80
N GLY A 144 -2.19 -10.80 10.70
CA GLY A 144 -0.89 -11.45 10.50
C GLY A 144 0.14 -10.59 9.77
N CYS A 145 -0.22 -9.36 9.39
CA CYS A 145 0.72 -8.37 8.88
C CYS A 145 1.15 -7.42 10.01
N ASN A 146 2.41 -6.97 10.02
CA ASN A 146 2.89 -5.94 10.95
C ASN A 146 2.56 -4.55 10.40
N LEU A 147 1.36 -4.07 10.70
CA LEU A 147 0.82 -2.84 10.13
C LEU A 147 1.18 -1.61 10.96
N TRP A 148 1.64 -0.60 10.24
CA TRP A 148 1.92 0.73 10.74
C TRP A 148 1.03 1.72 10.00
N ILE A 149 0.11 2.34 10.72
CA ILE A 149 -0.72 3.39 10.16
C ILE A 149 0.10 4.66 10.11
N VAL A 150 0.15 5.29 8.93
CA VAL A 150 0.75 6.60 8.69
C VAL A 150 -0.36 7.57 8.29
N ASN A 151 -0.26 8.82 8.74
CA ASN A 151 -1.34 9.82 8.67
C ASN A 151 -1.40 10.54 7.32
#